data_AF-A0A915CZJ9-F1
#
_entry.id   AF-A0A915CZJ9-F1
#
_cell.length_a   1.000
_cell.length_b   1.000
_cell.length_c   1.000
_cell.angle_alpha   90.00
_cell.angle_beta   90.00
_cell.angle_gamma   90.00
#
_symmetry.space_group_name_H-M   'P 1'
#
loop_
_entity.id
_entity.type
_entity.pdbx_description
1 polymer ?
#
loop_
_entity_poly.entity_id
_entity_poly.type
_entity_poly.pdbx_seq_one_letter_code
_entity_poly.pdbx_strand_id
1 'polypeptide(L)'
;MPRVYVSVNSGARIGFAMDVKKKLNVVWNDNQRPEDGFQCLTVDCEGPDDSVLQQIEYTKAEDGRYRIDAIIGKENDLGVENLVGSGLIAGETSAAYKEVPIYCLVTGRAVGIGAYAARLSHRICQVESSHIILTGAPALNTVLGKEVYTSNSQLGGPQIMHRNGVSHAVAQTDLDGVSTIIKWISYLPPPPTSASRLVDTLPTKSAYDPRLVMDPPEGGGLFDRNTFDEIMAGWAKTIIAGRARLRGIPVGVVAVETRTVENEIPADPAAQDSQSMIQLQAGQVWYPDSSYKSAEAINDFNREGLPLVILANVRGFSGGQKDMFEMVLKFGASIVDALQAYTQPVIVYLPPFGELRGGAWAVLDTNINPTCITMLADPDSRVVFWNQLAWSDEKLKKLEAIANDKQADKVQRDKATAEIAERKEFLNPIYKTAAVKFGDLHDTTARMLAKGAIHDEVTWQNSRNYMYRLFSVELAKMSMARQYLCAIGHQPDKICIEDLNIGYKWVEQHLAEAKVNTRRMLRHNPRNYAESQSFKAIIEQIDLERSKKALTSILEKEDSTKESVMGEILANSTSTVRESFLLQQLKQLSLSDRQNYLVH
;
A
#
# COMPACT_ATOMS: atom_id res chain seq x y z
N MET A 1 17.62 -0.68 6.66
CA MET A 1 17.10 -0.35 8.03
C MET A 1 16.00 0.69 7.88
N PRO A 2 14.97 0.71 8.75
CA PRO A 2 13.93 1.74 8.70
C PRO A 2 14.50 3.13 9.02
N ARG A 3 13.89 4.19 8.48
CA ARG A 3 14.27 5.58 8.70
C ARG A 3 13.19 6.31 9.51
N VAL A 4 13.59 7.04 10.55
CA VAL A 4 12.68 7.88 11.34
C VAL A 4 13.06 9.34 11.14
N TYR A 5 12.11 10.17 10.69
CA TYR A 5 12.27 11.60 10.49
C TYR A 5 11.44 12.39 11.50
N VAL A 6 12.10 13.17 12.36
CA VAL A 6 11.42 14.10 13.29
C VAL A 6 11.34 15.47 12.62
N SER A 7 10.15 15.87 12.20
CA SER A 7 9.91 17.11 11.47
C SER A 7 9.56 18.24 12.44
N VAL A 8 10.55 19.12 12.66
CA VAL A 8 10.43 20.39 13.40
C VAL A 8 11.27 21.43 12.67
N ASN A 9 10.67 22.26 11.83
CA ASN A 9 11.42 23.15 10.94
C ASN A 9 10.63 24.40 10.52
N SER A 10 11.32 25.32 9.85
CA SER A 10 10.73 26.55 9.28
C SER A 10 10.86 26.59 7.75
N GLY A 11 11.01 25.44 7.10
CA GLY A 11 11.25 25.35 5.65
C GLY A 11 12.68 25.70 5.25
N ALA A 12 12.85 26.07 3.97
CA ALA A 12 14.14 26.48 3.43
C ALA A 12 14.59 27.81 4.07
N ARG A 13 15.91 27.97 4.28
CA ARG A 13 16.45 29.22 4.79
C ARG A 13 16.25 30.33 3.76
N ILE A 14 15.94 31.53 4.23
CA ILE A 14 15.83 32.75 3.43
C ILE A 14 16.78 33.76 4.06
N GLY A 15 17.66 34.33 3.24
CA GLY A 15 18.67 35.29 3.68
C GLY A 15 18.84 36.44 2.71
N PHE A 16 19.57 37.47 3.15
CA PHE A 16 19.98 38.59 2.31
C PHE A 16 21.47 38.84 2.52
N ALA A 17 22.18 39.29 1.48
CA ALA A 17 23.58 39.71 1.59
C ALA A 17 23.70 40.98 2.45
N MET A 18 23.95 40.82 3.74
CA MET A 18 23.92 41.92 4.70
C MET A 18 25.01 42.96 4.46
N ASP A 19 26.18 42.56 3.97
CA ASP A 19 27.27 43.47 3.64
C ASP A 19 26.89 44.39 2.47
N VAL A 20 26.27 43.82 1.43
CA VAL A 20 25.73 44.58 0.30
C VAL A 20 24.62 45.52 0.78
N LYS A 21 23.69 45.02 1.60
CA LYS A 21 22.57 45.81 2.14
C LYS A 21 23.04 47.05 2.94
N LYS A 22 24.15 46.95 3.67
CA LYS A 22 24.70 48.09 4.44
C LYS A 22 25.28 49.20 3.58
N LYS A 23 25.79 48.87 2.39
CA LYS A 23 26.41 49.84 1.45
C LYS A 23 25.49 50.20 0.27
N LEU A 24 24.22 49.78 0.34
CA LEU A 24 23.26 49.95 -0.74
C LEU A 24 22.74 51.40 -0.77
N ASN A 25 22.79 52.00 -1.96
CA ASN A 25 22.28 53.33 -2.25
C ASN A 25 21.22 53.27 -3.34
N VAL A 26 20.23 54.16 -3.22
CA VAL A 26 19.14 54.31 -4.19
C VAL A 26 19.40 55.56 -5.02
N VAL A 27 19.39 55.41 -6.34
CA VAL A 27 19.48 56.54 -7.28
C VAL A 27 18.06 56.96 -7.65
N TRP A 28 17.57 58.04 -7.04
CA TRP A 28 16.21 58.55 -7.26
C TRP A 28 16.06 59.21 -8.63
N ASN A 29 14.82 59.24 -9.15
CA ASN A 29 14.49 60.04 -10.33
C ASN A 29 14.65 61.54 -10.04
N ASP A 30 14.17 61.97 -8.87
CA ASP A 30 14.39 63.30 -8.30
C ASP A 30 14.69 63.15 -6.81
N ASN A 31 15.86 63.64 -6.37
CA ASN A 31 16.27 63.57 -4.97
C ASN A 31 15.38 64.40 -4.03
N GLN A 32 14.66 65.39 -4.55
CA GLN A 32 13.68 66.17 -3.78
C GLN A 32 12.30 65.52 -3.73
N ARG A 33 12.02 64.55 -4.61
CA ARG A 33 10.74 63.84 -4.74
C ARG A 33 10.91 62.32 -4.88
N PRO A 34 11.30 61.60 -3.80
CA PRO A 34 11.49 60.15 -3.84
C PRO A 34 10.25 59.34 -4.24
N GLU A 35 9.05 59.91 -4.07
CA GLU A 35 7.78 59.32 -4.49
C GLU A 35 7.65 59.15 -6.01
N ASP A 36 8.44 59.89 -6.79
CA ASP A 36 8.51 59.76 -8.26
C ASP A 36 9.29 58.50 -8.69
N GLY A 37 9.83 57.75 -7.73
CA GLY A 37 10.51 56.48 -7.95
C GLY A 37 12.03 56.61 -8.08
N PHE A 38 12.66 55.48 -8.43
CA PHE A 38 14.11 55.35 -8.53
C PHE A 38 14.54 54.76 -9.88
N GLN A 39 15.76 55.07 -10.30
CA GLN A 39 16.37 54.60 -11.55
C GLN A 39 17.06 53.26 -11.35
N CYS A 40 17.91 53.16 -10.33
CA CYS A 40 18.71 51.97 -10.06
C CYS A 40 19.21 51.92 -8.61
N LEU A 41 19.82 50.79 -8.26
CA LEU A 41 20.52 50.58 -7.00
C LEU A 41 22.03 50.53 -7.24
N THR A 42 22.79 51.21 -6.39
CA THR A 42 24.26 51.26 -6.45
C THR A 42 24.87 50.87 -5.12
N VAL A 43 26.16 50.57 -5.10
CA VAL A 43 26.93 50.40 -3.85
C VAL A 43 27.98 51.49 -3.68
N ASP A 44 28.14 51.97 -2.45
CA ASP A 44 29.28 52.81 -2.06
C ASP A 44 30.49 51.91 -1.79
N CYS A 45 31.56 52.10 -2.55
CA CYS A 45 32.80 51.35 -2.41
C CYS A 45 33.98 52.30 -2.22
N GLU A 46 34.92 51.96 -1.35
CA GLU A 46 36.14 52.75 -1.10
C GLU A 46 37.19 52.59 -2.22
N GLY A 47 36.92 51.73 -3.21
CA GLY A 47 37.77 51.47 -4.37
C GLY A 47 37.38 50.18 -5.11
N PRO A 48 38.11 49.81 -6.19
CA PRO A 48 37.86 48.59 -6.95
C PRO A 48 38.17 47.30 -6.18
N ASP A 49 38.95 47.37 -5.10
CA ASP A 49 39.29 46.23 -4.25
C ASP A 49 38.29 45.99 -3.09
N ASP A 50 37.18 46.74 -3.06
CA ASP A 50 36.16 46.59 -2.02
C ASP A 50 35.52 45.19 -2.08
N SER A 51 35.56 44.46 -0.97
CA SER A 51 35.02 43.10 -0.85
C SER A 51 33.52 42.98 -1.20
N VAL A 52 32.77 44.10 -1.20
CA VAL A 52 31.36 44.13 -1.62
C VAL A 52 31.22 43.94 -3.14
N LEU A 53 32.18 44.43 -3.93
CA LEU A 53 32.17 44.24 -5.39
C LEU A 53 32.32 42.77 -5.80
N GLN A 54 32.95 41.94 -4.96
CA GLN A 54 33.07 40.49 -5.19
C GLN A 54 31.76 39.74 -4.91
N GLN A 55 30.77 40.39 -4.30
CA GLN A 55 29.48 39.79 -3.92
C GLN A 55 28.35 40.16 -4.87
N ILE A 56 28.61 40.95 -5.92
CA ILE A 56 27.59 41.45 -6.84
C ILE A 56 28.08 41.33 -8.29
N GLU A 57 27.15 41.21 -9.22
CA GLU A 57 27.40 41.55 -10.62
C GLU A 57 27.00 43.02 -10.82
N TYR A 58 27.85 43.78 -11.51
CA TYR A 58 27.65 45.22 -11.61
C TYR A 58 28.09 45.81 -12.96
N THR A 59 27.45 46.92 -13.31
CA THR A 59 27.85 47.78 -14.42
C THR A 59 28.34 49.11 -13.87
N LYS A 60 29.53 49.55 -14.28
CA LYS A 60 30.05 50.85 -13.89
C LYS A 60 29.38 51.96 -14.72
N ALA A 61 28.69 52.87 -14.06
CA ALA A 61 28.05 54.02 -14.71
C ALA A 61 29.08 55.12 -15.04
N GLU A 62 28.74 56.01 -15.97
CA GLU A 62 29.61 57.12 -16.42
C GLU A 62 29.97 58.09 -15.28
N ASP A 63 29.14 58.17 -14.25
CA ASP A 63 29.36 58.96 -13.03
C ASP A 63 30.28 58.30 -11.99
N GLY A 64 30.84 57.12 -12.32
CA GLY A 64 31.76 56.37 -11.47
C GLY A 64 31.08 55.43 -10.46
N ARG A 65 29.75 55.41 -10.37
CA ARG A 65 29.00 54.53 -9.46
C ARG A 65 28.92 53.10 -9.97
N TYR A 66 28.85 52.15 -9.04
CA TYR A 66 28.72 50.73 -9.32
C TYR A 66 27.24 50.33 -9.25
N ARG A 67 26.57 50.23 -10.40
CA ARG A 67 25.16 49.82 -10.48
C ARG A 67 25.07 48.31 -10.29
N ILE A 68 24.21 47.88 -9.36
CA ILE A 68 23.97 46.46 -9.06
C ILE A 68 23.08 45.88 -10.16
N ASP A 69 23.57 44.86 -10.87
CA ASP A 69 22.78 44.07 -11.81
C ASP A 69 22.32 42.74 -11.18
N ALA A 70 23.15 42.13 -10.32
CA ALA A 70 22.77 40.97 -9.49
C ALA A 70 23.49 40.96 -8.14
N ILE A 71 22.90 40.31 -7.13
CA ILE A 71 23.52 40.09 -5.82
C ILE A 71 23.76 38.59 -5.65
N ILE A 72 25.02 38.20 -5.48
CA ILE A 72 25.45 36.83 -5.22
C ILE A 72 25.59 36.60 -3.71
N GLY A 73 26.24 37.54 -3.02
CA GLY A 73 26.55 37.42 -1.59
C GLY A 73 27.83 36.63 -1.34
N LYS A 74 28.48 36.91 -0.19
CA LYS A 74 29.67 36.20 0.27
C LYS A 74 29.34 34.86 0.95
N GLU A 75 28.21 34.82 1.65
CA GLU A 75 27.74 33.64 2.37
C GLU A 75 26.82 32.80 1.47
N ASN A 76 26.86 31.47 1.67
CA ASN A 76 25.86 30.57 1.10
C ASN A 76 24.58 30.59 1.95
N ASP A 77 23.56 29.85 1.50
CA ASP A 77 22.27 29.66 2.17
C ASP A 77 21.38 30.92 2.22
N LEU A 78 21.48 31.78 1.21
CA LEU A 78 20.67 32.98 1.05
C LEU A 78 19.40 32.71 0.24
N GLY A 79 19.48 31.89 -0.81
CA GLY A 79 18.40 31.79 -1.79
C GLY A 79 18.30 30.45 -2.52
N VAL A 80 18.54 30.46 -3.84
CA VAL A 80 18.21 29.36 -4.76
C VAL A 80 18.94 28.06 -4.43
N GLU A 81 20.15 28.13 -3.89
CA GLU A 81 20.93 27.00 -3.41
C GLU A 81 20.19 26.22 -2.30
N ASN A 82 19.42 26.89 -1.44
CA ASN A 82 18.58 26.23 -0.44
C ASN A 82 17.41 25.47 -1.09
N LEU A 83 16.90 25.97 -2.23
CA LEU A 83 15.85 25.30 -2.99
C LEU A 83 16.41 24.07 -3.72
N VAL A 84 17.63 24.16 -4.25
CA VAL A 84 18.35 23.01 -4.83
C VAL A 84 18.56 21.93 -3.76
N GLY A 85 19.05 22.32 -2.58
CA GLY A 85 19.18 21.39 -1.44
C GLY A 85 17.84 20.80 -0.98
N SER A 86 16.76 21.59 -1.01
CA SER A 86 15.40 21.13 -0.73
C SER A 86 14.94 20.08 -1.74
N GLY A 87 15.18 20.31 -3.03
CA GLY A 87 14.88 19.36 -4.11
C GLY A 87 15.65 18.04 -3.95
N LEU A 88 16.93 18.12 -3.56
CA LEU A 88 17.77 16.95 -3.31
C LEU A 88 17.17 16.04 -2.23
N ILE A 89 16.81 16.59 -1.06
CA ILE A 89 16.25 15.78 0.03
C ILE A 89 14.82 15.27 -0.27
N ALA A 90 14.05 15.99 -1.09
CA ALA A 90 12.75 15.52 -1.57
C ALA A 90 12.91 14.31 -2.49
N GLY A 91 13.83 14.38 -3.46
CA GLY A 91 14.15 13.27 -4.37
C GLY A 91 14.65 12.05 -3.61
N GLU A 92 15.59 12.26 -2.68
CA GLU A 92 16.13 11.18 -1.84
C GLU A 92 15.07 10.54 -0.94
N THR A 93 14.18 11.34 -0.34
CA THR A 93 13.09 10.80 0.49
C THR A 93 12.09 9.98 -0.32
N SER A 94 11.76 10.44 -1.54
CA SER A 94 10.91 9.70 -2.48
C SER A 94 11.54 8.36 -2.90
N ALA A 95 12.85 8.34 -3.16
CA ALA A 95 13.59 7.12 -3.46
C ALA A 95 13.61 6.17 -2.25
N ALA A 96 13.96 6.69 -1.07
CA ALA A 96 14.05 5.91 0.16
C ALA A 96 12.72 5.23 0.53
N TYR A 97 11.55 5.85 0.27
CA TYR A 97 10.25 5.23 0.55
C TYR A 97 10.05 3.91 -0.21
N LYS A 98 10.68 3.77 -1.38
CA LYS A 98 10.61 2.56 -2.20
C LYS A 98 11.49 1.43 -1.65
N GLU A 99 12.53 1.77 -0.89
CA GLU A 99 13.58 0.85 -0.44
C GLU A 99 13.45 0.45 1.03
N VAL A 100 13.06 1.39 1.91
CA VAL A 100 12.98 1.16 3.35
C VAL A 100 11.71 1.75 3.95
N PRO A 101 11.17 1.17 5.04
CA PRO A 101 10.09 1.80 5.78
C PRO A 101 10.55 3.15 6.34
N ILE A 102 9.79 4.21 6.06
CA ILE A 102 10.02 5.55 6.60
C ILE A 102 8.84 5.90 7.50
N TYR A 103 9.15 6.44 8.68
CA TYR A 103 8.20 6.96 9.63
C TYR A 103 8.52 8.43 9.94
N CYS A 104 7.49 9.24 10.15
CA CYS A 104 7.65 10.65 10.49
C CYS A 104 6.88 11.02 11.75
N LEU A 105 7.55 11.71 12.66
CA LEU A 105 6.92 12.41 13.78
C LEU A 105 6.92 13.90 13.45
N VAL A 106 5.74 14.52 13.39
CA VAL A 106 5.62 15.97 13.27
C VAL A 106 5.36 16.55 14.65
N THR A 107 6.28 17.41 15.12
CA THR A 107 6.12 18.17 16.36
C THR A 107 6.48 19.64 16.14
N GLY A 108 5.83 20.55 16.88
CA GLY A 108 5.93 21.99 16.65
C GLY A 108 5.36 22.43 15.29
N ARG A 109 6.20 22.44 14.25
CA ARG A 109 5.80 22.87 12.91
C ARG A 109 6.61 22.20 11.80
N ALA A 110 5.96 21.89 10.69
CA ALA A 110 6.57 21.44 9.45
C ALA A 110 6.13 22.39 8.32
N VAL A 111 7.09 23.11 7.72
CA VAL A 111 6.80 24.20 6.77
C VAL A 111 7.50 23.95 5.44
N GLY A 112 6.79 24.16 4.32
CA GLY A 112 7.35 24.10 2.97
C GLY A 112 8.00 22.74 2.67
N ILE A 113 9.32 22.71 2.44
CA ILE A 113 10.04 21.46 2.20
C ILE A 113 9.92 20.47 3.37
N GLY A 114 9.82 20.94 4.62
CA GLY A 114 9.60 20.07 5.78
C GLY A 114 8.24 19.38 5.77
N ALA A 115 7.21 20.04 5.22
CA ALA A 115 5.90 19.44 4.99
C ALA A 115 5.96 18.36 3.89
N TYR A 116 6.66 18.63 2.79
CA TYR A 116 6.86 17.63 1.73
C TYR A 116 7.69 16.44 2.19
N ALA A 117 8.78 16.66 2.94
CA ALA A 117 9.58 15.57 3.51
C ALA A 117 8.76 14.70 4.46
N ALA A 118 7.88 15.31 5.26
CA ALA A 118 6.92 14.58 6.10
C ALA A 118 5.95 13.76 5.24
N ARG A 119 5.33 14.36 4.21
CA ARG A 119 4.39 13.64 3.34
C ARG A 119 5.05 12.50 2.56
N LEU A 120 6.25 12.72 2.02
CA LEU A 120 7.02 11.70 1.31
C LEU A 120 7.55 10.60 2.24
N SER A 121 7.48 10.79 3.57
CA SER A 121 7.69 9.70 4.53
C SER A 121 6.46 8.78 4.64
N HIS A 122 5.32 9.19 4.09
CA HIS A 122 4.00 8.56 4.14
C HIS A 122 3.42 8.39 5.55
N ARG A 123 4.09 7.65 6.43
CA ARG A 123 3.57 7.24 7.75
C ARG A 123 3.82 8.34 8.77
N ILE A 124 2.83 9.21 8.98
CA ILE A 124 2.97 10.39 9.84
C ILE A 124 2.20 10.23 11.15
N CYS A 125 2.89 10.41 12.28
CA CYS A 125 2.29 10.69 13.57
C CYS A 125 2.41 12.19 13.84
N GLN A 126 1.29 12.88 13.98
CA GLN A 126 1.25 14.33 14.21
C GLN A 126 0.92 14.62 15.67
N VAL A 127 1.72 15.45 16.33
CA VAL A 127 1.42 15.91 17.70
C VAL A 127 0.31 16.96 17.65
N GLU A 128 -0.64 16.92 18.59
CA GLU A 128 -1.87 17.73 18.60
C GLU A 128 -1.61 19.24 18.41
N SER A 129 -0.57 19.75 19.07
CA SER A 129 -0.20 21.17 19.03
C SER A 129 0.55 21.60 17.76
N SER A 130 0.84 20.66 16.85
CA SER A 130 1.66 20.89 15.66
C SER A 130 0.87 21.13 14.38
N HIS A 131 1.52 21.68 13.36
CA HIS A 131 0.91 21.91 12.05
C HIS A 131 1.85 21.61 10.88
N ILE A 132 1.28 21.05 9.81
CA ILE A 132 1.94 20.76 8.53
C ILE A 132 1.39 21.74 7.49
N ILE A 133 2.21 22.68 7.03
CA ILE A 133 1.76 23.74 6.11
C ILE A 133 2.77 23.99 4.99
N LEU A 134 2.29 24.49 3.85
CA LEU A 134 3.15 25.02 2.80
C LEU A 134 3.44 26.50 3.04
N THR A 135 2.38 27.28 3.27
CA THR A 135 2.42 28.73 3.49
C THR A 135 1.68 29.08 4.77
N GLY A 136 2.23 29.99 5.58
CA GLY A 136 1.60 30.43 6.84
C GLY A 136 0.35 31.27 6.62
N ALA A 137 -0.57 31.21 7.58
CA ALA A 137 -1.81 31.99 7.58
C ALA A 137 -1.59 33.51 7.40
N PRO A 138 -0.61 34.16 8.08
CA PRO A 138 -0.36 35.59 7.87
C PRO A 138 0.00 35.93 6.42
N ALA A 139 0.83 35.10 5.78
CA ALA A 139 1.25 35.32 4.40
C ALA A 139 0.07 35.17 3.42
N LEU A 140 -0.83 34.21 3.65
CA LEU A 140 -2.05 34.05 2.85
C LEU A 140 -2.98 35.25 3.01
N ASN A 141 -3.17 35.75 4.24
CA ASN A 141 -3.99 36.93 4.49
C ASN A 141 -3.42 38.17 3.79
N THR A 142 -2.08 38.36 3.79
CA THR A 142 -1.43 39.44 3.05
C THR A 142 -1.71 39.35 1.55
N VAL A 143 -1.63 38.15 0.96
CA VAL A 143 -1.91 37.95 -0.48
C VAL A 143 -3.39 38.20 -0.81
N LEU A 144 -4.30 37.79 0.07
CA LEU A 144 -5.74 37.97 -0.12
C LEU A 144 -6.22 39.39 0.22
N GLY A 145 -5.38 40.22 0.86
CA GLY A 145 -5.73 41.57 1.29
C GLY A 145 -6.75 41.64 2.43
N LYS A 146 -7.04 40.51 3.08
CA LYS A 146 -8.00 40.40 4.20
C LYS A 146 -7.62 39.27 5.15
N GLU A 147 -8.04 39.39 6.41
CA GLU A 147 -7.83 38.35 7.43
C GLU A 147 -8.82 37.19 7.24
N VAL A 148 -8.42 36.19 6.45
CA VAL A 148 -9.22 34.99 6.16
C VAL A 148 -8.92 33.88 7.17
N TYR A 149 -7.63 33.66 7.46
CA TYR A 149 -7.17 32.57 8.30
C TYR A 149 -6.65 33.11 9.64
N THR A 150 -7.01 32.44 10.72
CA THR A 150 -6.72 32.87 12.11
C THR A 150 -5.46 32.22 12.68
N SER A 151 -5.09 31.03 12.18
CA SER A 151 -3.93 30.29 12.68
C SER A 151 -3.37 29.34 11.64
N ASN A 152 -2.09 28.95 11.79
CA ASN A 152 -1.52 27.88 10.97
C ASN A 152 -2.17 26.52 11.25
N SER A 153 -2.62 26.29 12.49
CA SER A 153 -3.35 25.07 12.84
C SER A 153 -4.66 24.96 12.06
N GLN A 154 -5.34 26.05 11.75
CA GLN A 154 -6.53 26.05 10.88
C GLN A 154 -6.25 25.47 9.48
N LEU A 155 -5.01 25.59 9.00
CA LEU A 155 -4.58 25.12 7.68
C LEU A 155 -3.99 23.70 7.73
N GLY A 156 -3.25 23.38 8.79
CA GLY A 156 -2.37 22.20 8.83
C GLY A 156 -2.37 21.41 10.13
N GLY A 157 -3.25 21.73 11.07
CA GLY A 157 -3.41 20.99 12.32
C GLY A 157 -4.04 19.60 12.10
N PRO A 158 -4.09 18.76 13.15
CA PRO A 158 -4.67 17.42 13.06
C PRO A 158 -6.12 17.40 12.57
N GLN A 159 -6.91 18.42 12.90
CA GLN A 159 -8.29 18.57 12.42
C GLN A 159 -8.40 18.70 10.90
N ILE A 160 -7.30 19.02 10.21
CA ILE A 160 -7.20 18.97 8.74
C ILE A 160 -6.49 17.69 8.31
N MET A 161 -5.26 17.49 8.78
CA MET A 161 -4.35 16.46 8.25
C MET A 161 -4.72 15.03 8.67
N HIS A 162 -5.35 14.83 9.83
CA HIS A 162 -5.87 13.52 10.21
C HIS A 162 -7.22 13.22 9.52
N ARG A 163 -8.00 14.26 9.22
CA ARG A 163 -9.30 14.16 8.54
C ARG A 163 -9.19 13.99 7.02
N ASN A 164 -8.03 14.25 6.44
CA ASN A 164 -7.77 14.04 5.01
C ASN A 164 -6.77 12.90 4.71
N GLY A 165 -6.30 12.19 5.74
CA GLY A 165 -5.43 11.02 5.60
C GLY A 165 -3.93 11.29 5.54
N VAL A 166 -3.49 12.56 5.51
CA VAL A 166 -2.05 12.89 5.52
C VAL A 166 -1.38 12.42 6.81
N SER A 167 -2.05 12.57 7.95
CA SER A 167 -1.58 12.12 9.27
C SER A 167 -2.25 10.80 9.66
N HIS A 168 -1.46 9.73 9.70
CA HIS A 168 -1.92 8.37 10.03
C HIS A 168 -2.37 8.25 11.49
N ALA A 169 -1.73 8.98 12.41
CA ALA A 169 -2.11 9.03 13.83
C ALA A 169 -1.91 10.43 14.42
N VAL A 170 -2.62 10.70 15.52
CA VAL A 170 -2.49 11.92 16.31
C VAL A 170 -2.03 11.56 17.72
N ALA A 171 -1.00 12.25 18.20
CA ALA A 171 -0.43 12.06 19.54
C ALA A 171 -0.66 13.30 20.41
N GLN A 172 -0.92 13.11 21.70
CA GLN A 172 -1.12 14.24 22.63
C GLN A 172 0.21 14.93 22.97
N THR A 173 1.28 14.15 23.11
CA THR A 173 2.62 14.63 23.42
C THR A 173 3.67 14.05 22.49
N ASP A 174 4.87 14.63 22.47
CA ASP A 174 6.01 14.09 21.73
C ASP A 174 6.35 12.65 22.15
N LEU A 175 6.23 12.35 23.44
CA LEU A 175 6.49 11.01 23.99
C LEU A 175 5.48 9.98 23.50
N ASP A 176 4.20 10.36 23.42
CA ASP A 176 3.16 9.50 22.83
C ASP A 176 3.41 9.28 21.33
N GLY A 177 3.90 10.32 20.65
CA GLY A 177 4.31 10.25 19.25
C GLY A 177 5.45 9.27 19.03
N VAL A 178 6.53 9.35 19.82
CA VAL A 178 7.64 8.39 19.78
C VAL A 178 7.16 6.98 20.09
N SER A 179 6.29 6.82 21.10
CA SER A 179 5.71 5.52 21.46
C SER A 179 4.92 4.91 20.31
N THR A 180 4.16 5.73 19.57
CA THR A 180 3.43 5.32 18.36
C THR A 180 4.38 4.84 17.26
N ILE A 181 5.46 5.58 17.00
CA ILE A 181 6.47 5.19 16.00
C ILE A 181 7.16 3.87 16.39
N ILE A 182 7.53 3.69 17.66
CA ILE A 182 8.11 2.43 18.17
C ILE A 182 7.12 1.28 18.00
N LYS A 183 5.82 1.51 18.30
CA LYS A 183 4.76 0.52 18.10
C LYS A 183 4.67 0.13 16.62
N TRP A 184 4.70 1.08 15.69
CA TRP A 184 4.70 0.80 14.25
C TRP A 184 5.92 0.00 13.80
N ILE A 185 7.12 0.35 14.26
CA ILE A 185 8.35 -0.40 13.99
C ILE A 185 8.26 -1.83 14.53
N SER A 186 7.54 -2.06 15.65
CA SER A 186 7.38 -3.40 16.21
C SER A 186 6.67 -4.38 15.27
N TYR A 187 5.84 -3.89 14.34
CA TYR A 187 5.19 -4.72 13.33
C TYR A 187 6.15 -5.12 12.20
N LEU A 188 7.33 -4.52 12.07
CA LEU A 188 8.36 -5.05 11.16
C LEU A 188 8.74 -6.46 11.62
N PRO A 189 8.85 -7.43 10.71
CA PRO A 189 8.73 -8.86 11.02
C PRO A 189 9.76 -9.37 12.06
N PRO A 190 9.32 -9.76 13.27
CA PRO A 190 10.07 -10.61 14.20
C PRO A 190 9.50 -12.05 14.20
N PRO A 191 10.17 -13.04 14.83
CA PRO A 191 9.68 -14.42 14.85
C PRO A 191 8.37 -14.58 15.64
N PRO A 192 7.49 -15.54 15.28
CA PRO A 192 6.16 -15.70 15.86
C PRO A 192 6.18 -16.36 17.24
N THR A 193 5.43 -15.83 18.20
CA THR A 193 5.10 -16.51 19.46
C THR A 193 3.69 -16.15 19.98
N SER A 194 2.66 -16.94 19.64
CA SER A 194 1.43 -16.98 20.46
C SER A 194 0.63 -18.29 20.31
N ALA A 195 -0.26 -18.56 21.27
CA ALA A 195 -1.04 -19.79 21.39
C ALA A 195 -2.23 -19.84 20.41
N SER A 196 -2.70 -21.05 20.09
CA SER A 196 -3.85 -21.31 19.22
C SER A 196 -5.17 -21.06 19.96
N ARG A 197 -6.16 -20.43 19.32
CA ARG A 197 -7.55 -20.30 19.80
C ARG A 197 -8.53 -20.18 18.63
N LEU A 198 -9.82 -20.41 18.87
CA LEU A 198 -10.90 -20.10 17.92
C LEU A 198 -11.28 -18.61 17.97
N VAL A 199 -12.02 -18.17 16.97
CA VAL A 199 -12.68 -16.86 16.96
C VAL A 199 -14.09 -17.04 17.53
N ASP A 200 -14.35 -16.34 18.63
CA ASP A 200 -15.60 -16.48 19.38
C ASP A 200 -16.58 -15.34 19.03
N THR A 201 -16.05 -14.17 18.66
CA THR A 201 -16.87 -13.01 18.29
C THR A 201 -17.27 -13.08 16.82
N LEU A 202 -18.57 -13.14 16.55
CA LEU A 202 -19.12 -13.33 15.20
C LEU A 202 -19.64 -12.02 14.58
N PRO A 203 -19.40 -11.79 13.29
CA PRO A 203 -20.13 -10.79 12.52
C PRO A 203 -21.64 -10.99 12.55
N THR A 204 -22.39 -9.90 12.49
CA THR A 204 -23.85 -9.92 12.42
C THR A 204 -24.34 -9.56 11.02
N LYS A 205 -25.55 -10.00 10.67
CA LYS A 205 -26.22 -9.57 9.42
C LYS A 205 -26.60 -8.09 9.43
N SER A 206 -26.93 -7.55 10.60
CA SER A 206 -27.14 -6.11 10.81
C SER A 206 -25.82 -5.37 10.78
N ALA A 207 -25.84 -4.06 10.49
CA ALA A 207 -24.64 -3.23 10.52
C ALA A 207 -23.98 -3.24 11.91
N TYR A 208 -22.65 -3.38 11.93
CA TYR A 208 -21.77 -3.50 13.09
C TYR A 208 -20.44 -2.77 12.83
N ASP A 209 -19.70 -2.49 13.91
CA ASP A 209 -18.33 -1.98 13.82
C ASP A 209 -17.35 -3.15 13.59
N PRO A 210 -16.64 -3.21 12.45
CA PRO A 210 -15.69 -4.30 12.17
C PRO A 210 -14.56 -4.42 13.18
N ARG A 211 -14.21 -3.34 13.89
CA ARG A 211 -13.18 -3.36 14.95
C ARG A 211 -13.51 -4.38 16.03
N LEU A 212 -14.80 -4.53 16.34
CA LEU A 212 -15.28 -5.44 17.38
C LEU A 212 -15.16 -6.92 17.00
N VAL A 213 -15.13 -7.28 15.72
CA VAL A 213 -14.90 -8.68 15.31
C VAL A 213 -13.42 -8.98 15.06
N MET A 214 -12.64 -7.94 14.74
CA MET A 214 -11.20 -8.02 14.52
C MET A 214 -10.43 -8.17 15.83
N ASP A 215 -10.63 -7.26 16.78
CA ASP A 215 -9.92 -7.19 18.06
C ASP A 215 -10.86 -6.63 19.15
N PRO A 216 -11.83 -7.44 19.63
CA PRO A 216 -12.78 -7.00 20.64
C PRO A 216 -12.10 -6.76 22.00
N PRO A 217 -12.63 -5.84 22.82
CA PRO A 217 -12.16 -5.65 24.20
C PRO A 217 -12.25 -6.93 25.06
N GLU A 218 -13.30 -7.73 24.84
CA GLU A 218 -13.54 -9.00 25.53
C GLU A 218 -13.87 -10.13 24.54
N GLY A 219 -13.50 -11.37 24.88
CA GLY A 219 -13.70 -12.52 23.99
C GLY A 219 -12.54 -12.72 23.00
N GLY A 220 -12.81 -13.43 21.91
CA GLY A 220 -11.81 -13.82 20.93
C GLY A 220 -12.12 -13.30 19.54
N GLY A 221 -11.46 -12.22 19.10
CA GLY A 221 -11.55 -11.72 17.72
C GLY A 221 -10.66 -12.49 16.73
N LEU A 222 -10.64 -12.04 15.48
CA LEU A 222 -9.78 -12.60 14.43
C LEU A 222 -8.28 -12.46 14.76
N PHE A 223 -7.87 -11.28 15.24
CA PHE A 223 -6.48 -10.96 15.54
C PHE A 223 -6.13 -11.15 17.02
N ASP A 224 -4.84 -11.04 17.34
CA ASP A 224 -4.33 -11.11 18.70
C ASP A 224 -4.84 -9.91 19.51
N ARG A 225 -5.15 -10.13 20.80
CA ARG A 225 -5.79 -9.12 21.64
C ARG A 225 -4.92 -7.87 21.77
N ASN A 226 -5.54 -6.69 21.64
CA ASN A 226 -4.91 -5.38 21.75
C ASN A 226 -3.72 -5.21 20.79
N THR A 227 -3.80 -5.83 19.61
CA THR A 227 -2.76 -5.71 18.58
C THR A 227 -3.21 -4.93 17.36
N PHE A 228 -4.51 -4.74 17.16
CA PHE A 228 -5.00 -3.90 16.08
C PHE A 228 -4.67 -2.42 16.37
N ASP A 229 -3.93 -1.81 15.45
CA ASP A 229 -3.53 -0.40 15.47
C ASP A 229 -4.05 0.26 14.19
N GLU A 230 -5.13 1.01 14.33
CA GLU A 230 -5.77 1.69 13.20
C GLU A 230 -4.98 2.91 12.76
N ILE A 231 -4.85 3.09 11.46
CA ILE A 231 -4.25 4.27 10.83
C ILE A 231 -5.28 5.01 9.97
N MET A 232 -5.10 6.33 9.86
CA MET A 232 -5.97 7.22 9.10
C MET A 232 -7.46 7.10 9.56
N ALA A 233 -7.70 6.88 10.85
CA ALA A 233 -9.04 6.67 11.41
C ALA A 233 -9.97 7.89 11.21
N GLY A 234 -9.41 9.10 11.15
CA GLY A 234 -10.14 10.34 10.91
C GLY A 234 -10.67 10.53 9.48
N TRP A 235 -10.19 9.75 8.50
CA TRP A 235 -10.46 9.94 7.07
C TRP A 235 -11.01 8.68 6.39
N ALA A 236 -11.89 8.88 5.40
CA ALA A 236 -12.51 7.84 4.58
C ALA A 236 -13.01 6.64 5.42
N LYS A 237 -13.89 6.94 6.37
CA LYS A 237 -14.29 6.04 7.47
C LYS A 237 -15.07 4.80 7.02
N THR A 238 -15.49 4.72 5.75
CA THR A 238 -16.08 3.51 5.17
C THR A 238 -15.06 2.36 5.05
N ILE A 239 -13.76 2.68 5.07
CA ILE A 239 -12.66 1.70 5.08
C ILE A 239 -11.81 1.91 6.32
N ILE A 240 -11.48 0.80 6.96
CA ILE A 240 -10.66 0.70 8.16
C ILE A 240 -9.33 0.07 7.72
N ALA A 241 -8.23 0.76 7.97
CA ALA A 241 -6.89 0.27 7.64
C ALA A 241 -6.03 0.29 8.91
N GLY A 242 -5.20 -0.72 9.09
CA GLY A 242 -4.37 -0.83 10.30
C GLY A 242 -3.39 -1.97 10.24
N ARG A 243 -2.61 -2.11 11.32
CA ARG A 243 -1.71 -3.25 11.54
C ARG A 243 -2.26 -4.10 12.67
N ALA A 244 -2.10 -5.42 12.57
CA ALA A 244 -2.47 -6.34 13.64
C ALA A 244 -1.43 -7.45 13.77
N ARG A 245 -1.63 -8.35 14.73
CA ARG A 245 -0.93 -9.64 14.74
C ARG A 245 -1.92 -10.78 14.61
N LEU A 246 -1.62 -11.71 13.71
CA LEU A 246 -2.31 -12.98 13.58
C LEU A 246 -1.42 -14.09 14.13
N ARG A 247 -1.67 -14.49 15.36
CA ARG A 247 -0.87 -15.48 16.09
C ARG A 247 0.63 -15.12 16.13
N GLY A 248 0.91 -13.86 16.44
CA GLY A 248 2.26 -13.27 16.45
C GLY A 248 2.76 -12.76 15.09
N ILE A 249 2.25 -13.26 13.96
CA ILE A 249 2.63 -12.78 12.62
C ILE A 249 2.07 -11.36 12.44
N PRO A 250 2.91 -10.32 12.26
CA PRO A 250 2.40 -8.99 11.96
C PRO A 250 1.78 -8.96 10.56
N VAL A 251 0.62 -8.33 10.45
CA VAL A 251 -0.15 -8.25 9.20
C VAL A 251 -0.71 -6.85 9.00
N GLY A 252 -0.74 -6.40 7.75
CA GLY A 252 -1.58 -5.30 7.33
C GLY A 252 -3.04 -5.76 7.27
N VAL A 253 -3.97 -4.88 7.62
CA VAL A 253 -5.40 -5.17 7.65
C VAL A 253 -6.15 -4.08 6.92
N VAL A 254 -7.02 -4.47 6.00
CA VAL A 254 -8.03 -3.61 5.38
C VAL A 254 -9.40 -4.24 5.62
N ALA A 255 -10.29 -3.51 6.26
CA ALA A 255 -11.64 -3.95 6.56
C ALA A 255 -12.66 -2.88 6.17
N VAL A 256 -13.92 -3.30 6.04
CA VAL A 256 -14.98 -2.45 5.49
C VAL A 256 -16.03 -2.18 6.56
N GLU A 257 -16.30 -0.90 6.82
CA GLU A 257 -17.36 -0.46 7.71
C GLU A 257 -18.72 -0.80 7.11
N THR A 258 -19.65 -1.26 7.96
CA THR A 258 -20.98 -1.69 7.52
C THR A 258 -22.08 -0.70 7.88
N ARG A 259 -21.81 0.18 8.85
CA ARG A 259 -22.70 1.29 9.21
C ARG A 259 -22.54 2.44 8.21
N THR A 260 -23.57 3.27 8.10
CA THR A 260 -23.45 4.57 7.44
C THR A 260 -22.50 5.44 8.26
N VAL A 261 -21.57 6.11 7.59
CA VAL A 261 -20.61 7.01 8.22
C VAL A 261 -20.89 8.45 7.83
N GLU A 262 -20.57 9.35 8.75
CA GLU A 262 -20.65 10.79 8.53
C GLU A 262 -19.28 11.34 8.16
N ASN A 263 -19.23 11.99 6.99
CA ASN A 263 -18.08 12.74 6.51
C ASN A 263 -18.37 14.24 6.62
N GLU A 264 -17.65 14.93 7.50
CA GLU A 264 -17.79 16.36 7.72
C GLU A 264 -16.81 17.12 6.82
N ILE A 265 -17.34 17.90 5.89
CA ILE A 265 -16.58 18.80 5.02
C ILE A 265 -16.60 20.18 5.68
N PRO A 266 -15.44 20.73 6.10
CA PRO A 266 -15.38 22.06 6.72
C PRO A 266 -15.74 23.14 5.70
N ALA A 267 -16.29 24.25 6.19
CA ALA A 267 -16.49 25.45 5.37
C ALA A 267 -15.14 25.98 4.89
N ASP A 268 -15.09 26.50 3.66
CA ASP A 268 -13.94 27.25 3.14
C ASP A 268 -14.01 28.70 3.64
N PRO A 269 -13.11 29.16 4.54
CA PRO A 269 -13.11 30.52 5.04
C PRO A 269 -12.90 31.58 3.94
N ALA A 270 -12.31 31.21 2.81
CA ALA A 270 -12.06 32.15 1.70
C ALA A 270 -13.34 32.45 0.89
N ALA A 271 -14.32 31.53 0.89
CA ALA A 271 -15.59 31.63 0.18
C ALA A 271 -16.74 32.00 1.14
N GLN A 272 -17.37 33.15 0.92
CA GLN A 272 -18.36 33.71 1.86
C GLN A 272 -19.65 32.89 1.99
N ASP A 273 -20.02 32.18 0.93
CA ASP A 273 -21.21 31.33 0.85
C ASP A 273 -20.94 29.87 1.27
N SER A 274 -19.68 29.53 1.58
CA SER A 274 -19.31 28.19 2.02
C SER A 274 -19.80 27.91 3.43
N GLN A 275 -20.35 26.71 3.64
CA GLN A 275 -20.83 26.23 4.93
C GLN A 275 -20.33 24.82 5.18
N SER A 276 -20.18 24.45 6.45
CA SER A 276 -19.83 23.09 6.82
C SER A 276 -20.96 22.14 6.42
N MET A 277 -20.60 21.04 5.77
CA MET A 277 -21.57 20.06 5.26
C MET A 277 -21.27 18.70 5.85
N ILE A 278 -22.31 17.97 6.26
CA ILE A 278 -22.22 16.57 6.64
C ILE A 278 -22.74 15.73 5.48
N GLN A 279 -21.86 14.94 4.87
CA GLN A 279 -22.19 13.97 3.84
C GLN A 279 -22.29 12.58 4.45
N LEU A 280 -23.43 11.92 4.24
CA LEU A 280 -23.61 10.52 4.62
C LEU A 280 -23.01 9.62 3.54
N GLN A 281 -22.14 8.71 3.95
CA GLN A 281 -21.58 7.66 3.11
C GLN A 281 -22.10 6.31 3.60
N ALA A 282 -22.68 5.52 2.69
CA ALA A 282 -23.17 4.20 3.03
C ALA A 282 -22.00 3.25 3.34
N GLY A 283 -22.17 2.40 4.35
CA GLY A 283 -21.25 1.29 4.58
C GLY A 283 -21.22 0.31 3.40
N GLN A 284 -20.18 -0.50 3.31
CA GLN A 284 -19.98 -1.49 2.25
C GLN A 284 -19.88 -0.87 0.83
N VAL A 285 -19.51 0.40 0.70
CA VAL A 285 -19.34 1.09 -0.59
C VAL A 285 -17.98 1.78 -0.65
N TRP A 286 -17.31 1.65 -1.80
CA TRP A 286 -16.10 2.42 -2.09
C TRP A 286 -16.44 3.76 -2.77
N TYR A 287 -16.07 4.83 -2.09
CA TYR A 287 -16.06 6.22 -2.52
C TYR A 287 -14.65 6.64 -2.98
N PRO A 288 -14.46 7.82 -3.62
CA PRO A 288 -13.14 8.29 -4.04
C PRO A 288 -12.09 8.26 -2.91
N ASP A 289 -12.45 8.80 -1.75
CA ASP A 289 -11.61 8.87 -0.56
C ASP A 289 -11.22 7.47 -0.04
N SER A 290 -12.18 6.56 0.11
CA SER A 290 -11.96 5.21 0.62
C SER A 290 -11.26 4.29 -0.37
N SER A 291 -11.43 4.52 -1.67
CA SER A 291 -10.65 3.84 -2.72
C SER A 291 -9.19 4.27 -2.64
N TYR A 292 -8.93 5.58 -2.47
CA TYR A 292 -7.59 6.12 -2.31
C TYR A 292 -6.93 5.63 -1.02
N LYS A 293 -7.64 5.66 0.12
CA LYS A 293 -7.18 5.11 1.40
C LYS A 293 -6.82 3.63 1.29
N SER A 294 -7.62 2.84 0.58
CA SER A 294 -7.35 1.42 0.36
C SER A 294 -6.04 1.22 -0.41
N ALA A 295 -5.87 1.92 -1.53
CA ALA A 295 -4.65 1.84 -2.34
C ALA A 295 -3.40 2.33 -1.58
N GLU A 296 -3.52 3.41 -0.82
CA GLU A 296 -2.41 3.95 -0.01
C GLU A 296 -2.00 2.97 1.10
N ALA A 297 -2.97 2.41 1.84
CA ALA A 297 -2.69 1.41 2.87
C ALA A 297 -2.02 0.16 2.30
N ILE A 298 -2.52 -0.36 1.16
CA ILE A 298 -1.92 -1.53 0.49
C ILE A 298 -0.47 -1.23 0.08
N ASN A 299 -0.19 -0.07 -0.51
CA ASN A 299 1.18 0.32 -0.85
C ASN A 299 2.07 0.42 0.40
N ASP A 300 1.59 1.05 1.47
CA ASP A 300 2.36 1.19 2.71
C ASP A 300 2.69 -0.17 3.34
N PHE A 301 1.74 -1.11 3.38
CA PHE A 301 1.97 -2.45 3.92
C PHE A 301 2.92 -3.29 3.06
N ASN A 302 2.85 -3.17 1.73
CA ASN A 302 3.81 -3.80 0.82
C ASN A 302 5.23 -3.29 1.08
N ARG A 303 5.40 -1.97 1.26
CA ARG A 303 6.70 -1.35 1.56
C ARG A 303 7.25 -1.74 2.94
N GLU A 304 6.39 -2.13 3.86
CA GLU A 304 6.79 -2.70 5.16
C GLU A 304 7.10 -4.20 5.09
N GLY A 305 6.83 -4.85 3.96
CA GLY A 305 6.99 -6.29 3.80
C GLY A 305 5.98 -7.10 4.63
N LEU A 306 4.79 -6.55 4.87
CA LEU A 306 3.75 -7.21 5.65
C LEU A 306 2.86 -8.10 4.78
N PRO A 307 2.49 -9.31 5.24
CA PRO A 307 1.31 -10.00 4.70
C PRO A 307 0.06 -9.14 4.91
N LEU A 308 -0.93 -9.31 4.05
CA LEU A 308 -2.16 -8.50 4.05
C LEU A 308 -3.39 -9.37 4.26
N VAL A 309 -4.30 -8.92 5.13
CA VAL A 309 -5.66 -9.47 5.25
C VAL A 309 -6.66 -8.40 4.81
N ILE A 310 -7.44 -8.69 3.77
CA ILE A 310 -8.57 -7.87 3.33
C ILE A 310 -9.86 -8.57 3.75
N LEU A 311 -10.59 -8.01 4.71
CA LEU A 311 -11.94 -8.44 5.08
C LEU A 311 -12.94 -7.84 4.09
N ALA A 312 -13.15 -8.55 2.99
CA ALA A 312 -13.89 -8.06 1.83
C ALA A 312 -15.41 -8.10 2.08
N ASN A 313 -16.00 -6.92 2.21
CA ASN A 313 -17.44 -6.76 2.39
C ASN A 313 -17.94 -5.51 1.65
N VAL A 314 -17.73 -5.46 0.33
CA VAL A 314 -18.01 -4.31 -0.53
C VAL A 314 -19.05 -4.65 -1.60
N ARG A 315 -20.17 -3.93 -1.60
CA ARG A 315 -21.26 -4.06 -2.57
C ARG A 315 -20.97 -3.41 -3.92
N GLY A 316 -19.91 -2.60 -4.00
CA GLY A 316 -19.46 -1.96 -5.22
C GLY A 316 -18.84 -0.59 -4.95
N PHE A 317 -18.51 0.09 -6.04
CA PHE A 317 -18.10 1.49 -6.03
C PHE A 317 -19.33 2.40 -6.10
N SER A 318 -19.23 3.60 -5.53
CA SER A 318 -20.25 4.63 -5.71
C SER A 318 -20.28 5.08 -7.17
N GLY A 319 -21.39 4.80 -7.85
CA GLY A 319 -21.63 5.18 -9.25
C GLY A 319 -22.36 6.51 -9.42
N GLY A 320 -22.49 7.31 -8.36
CA GLY A 320 -23.15 8.61 -8.41
C GLY A 320 -22.37 9.63 -9.24
N GLN A 321 -23.06 10.58 -9.87
CA GLN A 321 -22.42 11.60 -10.74
C GLN A 321 -21.29 12.36 -10.04
N LYS A 322 -21.49 12.74 -8.76
CA LYS A 322 -20.48 13.43 -7.95
C LYS A 322 -19.22 12.57 -7.79
N ASP A 323 -19.36 11.34 -7.32
CA ASP A 323 -18.21 10.45 -7.05
C ASP A 323 -17.47 10.06 -8.34
N MET A 324 -18.20 9.94 -9.44
CA MET A 324 -17.62 9.76 -10.77
C MET A 324 -16.80 10.98 -11.22
N PHE A 325 -17.30 12.19 -10.98
CA PHE A 325 -16.59 13.44 -11.22
C PHE A 325 -15.35 13.57 -10.33
N GLU A 326 -15.45 13.14 -9.07
CA GLU A 326 -14.35 13.05 -8.10
C GLU A 326 -13.41 11.86 -8.36
N MET A 327 -13.44 11.31 -9.59
CA MET A 327 -12.46 10.37 -10.10
C MET A 327 -12.41 9.03 -9.35
N VAL A 328 -13.53 8.53 -8.81
CA VAL A 328 -13.60 7.20 -8.16
C VAL A 328 -12.98 6.09 -9.00
N LEU A 329 -13.09 6.16 -10.34
CA LEU A 329 -12.48 5.20 -11.26
C LEU A 329 -10.94 5.20 -11.22
N LYS A 330 -10.31 6.38 -11.07
CA LYS A 330 -8.84 6.47 -10.98
C LYS A 330 -8.36 5.79 -9.70
N PHE A 331 -9.02 6.08 -8.59
CA PHE A 331 -8.65 5.51 -7.29
C PHE A 331 -8.99 4.02 -7.19
N GLY A 332 -10.09 3.57 -7.82
CA GLY A 332 -10.41 2.15 -7.96
C GLY A 332 -9.35 1.38 -8.74
N ALA A 333 -8.81 1.97 -9.82
CA ALA A 333 -7.69 1.38 -10.56
C ALA A 333 -6.40 1.32 -9.73
N SER A 334 -6.14 2.31 -8.88
CA SER A 334 -4.96 2.30 -7.99
C SER A 334 -4.96 1.14 -6.99
N ILE A 335 -6.12 0.57 -6.64
CA ILE A 335 -6.20 -0.65 -5.83
C ILE A 335 -5.61 -1.85 -6.61
N VAL A 336 -5.93 -1.95 -7.89
CA VAL A 336 -5.39 -3.00 -8.79
C VAL A 336 -3.88 -2.85 -8.91
N ASP A 337 -3.39 -1.64 -9.18
CA ASP A 337 -1.95 -1.36 -9.29
C ASP A 337 -1.21 -1.74 -8.00
N ALA A 338 -1.77 -1.39 -6.84
CA ALA A 338 -1.19 -1.69 -5.54
C ALA A 338 -1.14 -3.20 -5.24
N LEU A 339 -2.18 -3.95 -5.60
CA LEU A 339 -2.23 -5.41 -5.43
C LEU A 339 -1.36 -6.16 -6.45
N GLN A 340 -1.27 -5.67 -7.68
CA GLN A 340 -0.38 -6.21 -8.70
C GLN A 340 1.08 -6.10 -8.26
N ALA A 341 1.46 -4.94 -7.70
CA ALA A 341 2.81 -4.70 -7.19
C ALA A 341 3.10 -5.36 -5.83
N TYR A 342 2.13 -6.04 -5.22
CA TYR A 342 2.27 -6.63 -3.89
C TYR A 342 3.21 -7.86 -3.91
N THR A 343 4.13 -7.97 -2.95
CA THR A 343 5.18 -9.00 -2.95
C THR A 343 5.18 -9.94 -1.74
N GLN A 344 4.15 -9.84 -0.90
CA GLN A 344 3.88 -10.73 0.24
C GLN A 344 2.51 -11.40 0.09
N PRO A 345 2.20 -12.45 0.87
CA PRO A 345 0.90 -13.12 0.76
C PRO A 345 -0.25 -12.18 1.13
N VAL A 346 -1.31 -12.19 0.33
CA VAL A 346 -2.54 -11.43 0.52
C VAL A 346 -3.70 -12.42 0.67
N ILE A 347 -4.43 -12.32 1.77
CA ILE A 347 -5.67 -13.07 1.98
C ILE A 347 -6.84 -12.10 1.79
N VAL A 348 -7.65 -12.35 0.77
CA VAL A 348 -8.95 -11.70 0.61
C VAL A 348 -10.00 -12.64 1.19
N TYR A 349 -10.61 -12.27 2.30
CA TYR A 349 -11.58 -13.11 3.00
C TYR A 349 -12.94 -12.44 3.07
N LEU A 350 -13.96 -13.12 2.53
CA LEU A 350 -15.35 -12.70 2.67
C LEU A 350 -15.89 -13.22 4.02
N PRO A 351 -16.25 -12.34 4.97
CA PRO A 351 -16.75 -12.76 6.28
C PRO A 351 -18.21 -13.28 6.20
N PRO A 352 -18.73 -13.89 7.29
CA PRO A 352 -20.14 -14.23 7.42
C PRO A 352 -21.05 -13.06 7.09
N PHE A 353 -22.08 -13.31 6.29
CA PHE A 353 -23.02 -12.29 5.79
C PHE A 353 -22.37 -11.17 4.97
N GLY A 354 -21.06 -11.29 4.69
CA GLY A 354 -20.31 -10.38 3.85
C GLY A 354 -20.65 -10.59 2.39
N GLU A 355 -20.59 -9.51 1.63
CA GLU A 355 -20.89 -9.52 0.21
C GLU A 355 -19.76 -8.87 -0.59
N LEU A 356 -19.37 -9.47 -1.70
CA LEU A 356 -18.43 -8.88 -2.66
C LEU A 356 -19.07 -8.87 -4.04
N ARG A 357 -19.32 -7.68 -4.60
CA ARG A 357 -20.17 -7.54 -5.80
C ARG A 357 -19.51 -6.72 -6.90
N GLY A 358 -19.82 -7.07 -8.15
CA GLY A 358 -19.51 -6.29 -9.35
C GLY A 358 -18.05 -5.85 -9.43
N GLY A 359 -17.84 -4.55 -9.65
CA GLY A 359 -16.50 -3.96 -9.76
C GLY A 359 -15.62 -4.18 -8.51
N ALA A 360 -16.21 -4.34 -7.32
CA ALA A 360 -15.41 -4.56 -6.12
C ALA A 360 -14.75 -5.95 -6.11
N TRP A 361 -15.38 -6.97 -6.70
CA TRP A 361 -14.74 -8.25 -6.96
C TRP A 361 -13.58 -8.08 -7.94
N ALA A 362 -13.84 -7.38 -9.05
CA ALA A 362 -12.87 -7.25 -10.13
C ALA A 362 -11.52 -6.65 -9.69
N VAL A 363 -11.52 -5.73 -8.72
CA VAL A 363 -10.28 -5.11 -8.21
C VAL A 363 -9.60 -5.90 -7.09
N LEU A 364 -10.20 -6.98 -6.59
CA LEU A 364 -9.63 -7.86 -5.55
C LEU A 364 -9.37 -9.29 -6.04
N ASP A 365 -9.64 -9.56 -7.31
CA ASP A 365 -9.59 -10.91 -7.87
C ASP A 365 -8.17 -11.48 -7.84
N THR A 366 -8.07 -12.80 -7.67
CA THR A 366 -6.77 -13.48 -7.61
C THR A 366 -5.96 -13.31 -8.90
N ASN A 367 -6.60 -13.15 -10.06
CA ASN A 367 -5.89 -13.01 -11.33
C ASN A 367 -5.04 -11.72 -11.42
N ILE A 368 -5.26 -10.73 -10.56
CA ILE A 368 -4.42 -9.54 -10.47
C ILE A 368 -2.99 -9.92 -10.07
N ASN A 369 -2.86 -10.84 -9.10
CA ASN A 369 -1.59 -11.32 -8.60
C ASN A 369 -1.75 -12.76 -8.07
N PRO A 370 -1.73 -13.77 -8.96
CA PRO A 370 -2.11 -15.15 -8.62
C PRO A 370 -1.11 -15.85 -7.68
N THR A 371 0.10 -15.31 -7.57
CA THR A 371 1.14 -15.83 -6.67
C THR A 371 0.91 -15.37 -5.23
N CYS A 372 0.42 -14.15 -5.04
CA CYS A 372 0.29 -13.55 -3.72
C CYS A 372 -1.13 -13.61 -3.18
N ILE A 373 -2.15 -13.47 -4.02
CA ILE A 373 -3.55 -13.35 -3.59
C ILE A 373 -4.17 -14.73 -3.43
N THR A 374 -4.74 -14.98 -2.25
CA THR A 374 -5.60 -16.12 -1.99
C THR A 374 -6.97 -15.63 -1.54
N MET A 375 -8.00 -15.93 -2.33
CA MET A 375 -9.39 -15.63 -1.99
C MET A 375 -10.04 -16.78 -1.20
N LEU A 376 -10.66 -16.43 -0.08
CA LEU A 376 -11.36 -17.30 0.85
C LEU A 376 -12.76 -16.72 1.14
N ALA A 377 -13.74 -17.57 1.41
CA ALA A 377 -15.09 -17.10 1.78
C ALA A 377 -15.70 -17.94 2.90
N ASP A 378 -16.51 -17.31 3.74
CA ASP A 378 -17.36 -17.98 4.70
C ASP A 378 -18.60 -18.58 4.01
N PRO A 379 -19.13 -19.75 4.44
CA PRO A 379 -20.33 -20.33 3.83
C PRO A 379 -21.55 -19.39 3.75
N ASP A 380 -21.64 -18.43 4.67
CA ASP A 380 -22.72 -17.45 4.72
C ASP A 380 -22.45 -16.19 3.88
N SER A 381 -21.31 -16.09 3.19
CA SER A 381 -20.97 -15.00 2.28
C SER A 381 -21.70 -15.10 0.93
N ARG A 382 -21.85 -13.98 0.22
CA ARG A 382 -22.51 -13.93 -1.10
C ARG A 382 -21.75 -13.12 -2.15
N VAL A 383 -21.93 -13.47 -3.42
CA VAL A 383 -21.50 -12.66 -4.58
C VAL A 383 -22.69 -12.39 -5.48
N VAL A 384 -23.25 -11.17 -5.47
CA VAL A 384 -24.59 -10.99 -6.06
C VAL A 384 -24.58 -10.63 -7.54
N PHE A 385 -25.39 -11.35 -8.33
CA PHE A 385 -25.85 -10.95 -9.67
C PHE A 385 -27.40 -10.83 -9.71
N TRP A 386 -27.89 -9.80 -10.41
CA TRP A 386 -29.34 -9.57 -10.61
C TRP A 386 -29.93 -10.58 -11.59
N ASN A 387 -31.15 -11.10 -11.31
CA ASN A 387 -31.89 -11.95 -12.25
C ASN A 387 -33.42 -11.78 -12.14
N GLN A 388 -34.11 -12.03 -13.26
CA GLN A 388 -35.58 -12.17 -13.36
C GLN A 388 -35.95 -13.65 -13.52
N LEU A 389 -37.08 -14.06 -12.95
CA LEU A 389 -37.61 -15.43 -13.11
C LEU A 389 -38.83 -15.45 -14.04
N ALA A 390 -38.94 -16.53 -14.81
CA ALA A 390 -40.14 -16.80 -15.59
C ALA A 390 -41.30 -17.24 -14.68
N TRP A 391 -42.52 -16.85 -15.06
CA TRP A 391 -43.75 -17.22 -14.35
C TRP A 391 -44.05 -18.71 -14.53
N SER A 392 -44.33 -19.42 -13.44
CA SER A 392 -44.59 -20.87 -13.42
C SER A 392 -45.87 -21.20 -12.65
N ASP A 393 -46.99 -20.55 -13.01
CA ASP A 393 -48.30 -20.76 -12.38
C ASP A 393 -49.23 -21.57 -13.30
N GLU A 394 -49.84 -22.62 -12.76
CA GLU A 394 -50.69 -23.55 -13.53
C GLU A 394 -51.97 -22.88 -14.03
N LYS A 395 -52.54 -21.94 -13.27
CA LYS A 395 -53.73 -21.17 -13.66
C LYS A 395 -53.38 -20.19 -14.78
N LEU A 396 -52.22 -19.54 -14.70
CA LEU A 396 -51.67 -18.69 -15.76
C LEU A 396 -51.49 -19.48 -17.07
N LYS A 397 -50.92 -20.68 -17.02
CA LYS A 397 -50.76 -21.56 -18.19
C LYS A 397 -52.09 -21.93 -18.83
N LYS A 398 -53.11 -22.25 -18.03
CA LYS A 398 -54.47 -22.54 -18.51
C LYS A 398 -55.13 -21.32 -19.16
N LEU A 399 -54.99 -20.14 -18.56
CA LEU A 399 -55.52 -18.89 -19.11
C LEU A 399 -54.77 -18.48 -20.40
N GLU A 400 -53.45 -18.62 -20.44
CA GLU A 400 -52.63 -18.35 -21.63
C GLU A 400 -52.95 -19.32 -22.78
N ALA A 401 -53.29 -20.58 -22.48
CA ALA A 401 -53.79 -21.52 -23.48
C ALA A 401 -55.14 -21.08 -24.07
N ILE A 402 -56.07 -20.60 -23.24
CA ILE A 402 -57.38 -20.08 -23.68
C ILE A 402 -57.22 -18.77 -24.49
N ALA A 403 -56.33 -17.87 -24.05
CA ALA A 403 -56.08 -16.61 -24.74
C ALA A 403 -55.44 -16.81 -26.14
N ASN A 404 -54.61 -17.85 -26.30
CA ASN A 404 -53.93 -18.19 -27.55
C ASN A 404 -54.71 -19.14 -28.47
N ASP A 405 -55.85 -19.67 -28.03
CA ASP A 405 -56.68 -20.55 -28.84
C ASP A 405 -57.43 -19.76 -29.94
N LYS A 406 -57.02 -19.97 -31.20
CA LYS A 406 -57.64 -19.31 -32.37
C LYS A 406 -59.07 -19.79 -32.64
N GLN A 407 -59.49 -20.92 -32.07
CA GLN A 407 -60.86 -21.44 -32.19
C GLN A 407 -61.80 -20.86 -31.12
N ALA A 408 -61.28 -20.16 -30.10
CA ALA A 408 -62.07 -19.57 -29.04
C ALA A 408 -62.71 -18.22 -29.42
N ASP A 409 -63.93 -17.99 -28.93
CA ASP A 409 -64.68 -16.75 -29.11
C ASP A 409 -63.88 -15.55 -28.61
N LYS A 410 -63.94 -14.42 -29.35
CA LYS A 410 -63.19 -13.19 -29.02
C LYS A 410 -63.43 -12.72 -27.58
N VAL A 411 -64.66 -12.84 -27.10
CA VAL A 411 -65.06 -12.48 -25.73
C VAL A 411 -64.36 -13.34 -24.68
N GLN A 412 -64.14 -14.63 -24.94
CA GLN A 412 -63.45 -15.54 -24.02
C GLN A 412 -61.95 -15.24 -23.98
N ARG A 413 -61.34 -14.89 -25.13
CA ARG A 413 -59.93 -14.48 -25.19
C ARG A 413 -59.68 -13.17 -24.48
N ASP A 414 -60.56 -12.18 -24.65
CA ASP A 414 -60.44 -10.88 -23.99
C ASP A 414 -60.59 -11.03 -22.46
N LYS A 415 -61.53 -11.87 -22.00
CA LYS A 415 -61.71 -12.20 -20.58
C LYS A 415 -60.50 -12.94 -20.00
N ALA A 416 -59.98 -13.95 -20.70
CA ALA A 416 -58.78 -14.68 -20.28
C ALA A 416 -57.56 -13.75 -20.21
N THR A 417 -57.43 -12.79 -21.13
CA THR A 417 -56.34 -11.80 -21.13
C THR A 417 -56.43 -10.86 -19.92
N ALA A 418 -57.63 -10.40 -19.56
CA ALA A 418 -57.85 -9.60 -18.35
C ALA A 418 -57.54 -10.40 -17.07
N GLU A 419 -57.99 -11.65 -16.98
CA GLU A 419 -57.69 -12.54 -15.84
C GLU A 419 -56.20 -12.89 -15.73
N ILE A 420 -55.47 -12.97 -16.85
CA ILE A 420 -54.01 -13.12 -16.87
C ILE A 420 -53.34 -11.89 -16.25
N ALA A 421 -53.78 -10.68 -16.64
CA ALA A 421 -53.20 -9.45 -16.11
C ALA A 421 -53.38 -9.34 -14.59
N GLU A 422 -54.60 -9.57 -14.10
CA GLU A 422 -54.92 -9.59 -12.67
C GLU A 422 -54.14 -10.67 -11.92
N ARG A 423 -54.04 -11.88 -12.49
CA ARG A 423 -53.27 -12.98 -11.89
C ARG A 423 -51.76 -12.68 -11.85
N LYS A 424 -51.20 -12.05 -12.90
CA LYS A 424 -49.80 -11.62 -12.92
C LYS A 424 -49.54 -10.58 -11.85
N GLU A 425 -50.43 -9.60 -11.69
CA GLU A 425 -50.33 -8.57 -10.65
C GLU A 425 -50.38 -9.17 -9.25
N PHE A 426 -51.32 -10.09 -9.00
CA PHE A 426 -51.44 -10.81 -7.72
C PHE A 426 -50.21 -11.65 -7.38
N LEU A 427 -49.65 -12.36 -8.36
CA LEU A 427 -48.50 -13.24 -8.16
C LEU A 427 -47.16 -12.48 -8.11
N ASN A 428 -47.12 -11.24 -8.62
CA ASN A 428 -45.89 -10.46 -8.79
C ASN A 428 -45.06 -10.33 -7.50
N PRO A 429 -45.62 -10.03 -6.32
CA PRO A 429 -44.82 -9.92 -5.10
C PRO A 429 -44.12 -11.24 -4.73
N ILE A 430 -44.81 -12.38 -4.87
CA ILE A 430 -44.28 -13.70 -4.53
C ILE A 430 -43.21 -14.12 -5.53
N TYR A 431 -43.44 -13.93 -6.83
CA TYR A 431 -42.47 -14.25 -7.86
C TYR A 431 -41.24 -13.36 -7.78
N LYS A 432 -41.38 -12.10 -7.34
CA LYS A 432 -40.23 -11.23 -7.02
C LYS A 432 -39.39 -11.82 -5.88
N THR A 433 -40.01 -12.27 -4.79
CA THR A 433 -39.27 -12.91 -3.68
C THR A 433 -38.61 -14.21 -4.13
N ALA A 434 -39.30 -15.05 -4.91
CA ALA A 434 -38.73 -16.26 -5.48
C ALA A 434 -37.57 -15.95 -6.44
N ALA A 435 -37.68 -14.88 -7.24
CA ALA A 435 -36.62 -14.39 -8.12
C ALA A 435 -35.37 -13.99 -7.36
N VAL A 436 -35.54 -13.23 -6.28
CA VAL A 436 -34.44 -12.87 -5.38
C VAL A 436 -33.81 -14.11 -4.78
N LYS A 437 -34.60 -15.09 -4.31
CA LYS A 437 -34.05 -16.31 -3.70
C LYS A 437 -33.30 -17.19 -4.72
N PHE A 438 -33.81 -17.30 -5.93
CA PHE A 438 -33.13 -18.02 -7.00
C PHE A 438 -31.84 -17.33 -7.44
N GLY A 439 -31.83 -15.99 -7.51
CA GLY A 439 -30.61 -15.21 -7.68
C GLY A 439 -29.59 -15.54 -6.58
N ASP A 440 -29.98 -15.44 -5.32
CA ASP A 440 -29.15 -15.75 -4.14
C ASP A 440 -28.53 -17.16 -4.18
N LEU A 441 -29.22 -18.16 -4.76
CA LEU A 441 -28.65 -19.51 -4.92
C LEU A 441 -27.46 -19.56 -5.88
N HIS A 442 -27.42 -18.68 -6.89
CA HIS A 442 -26.26 -18.52 -7.77
C HIS A 442 -25.11 -17.77 -7.09
N ASP A 443 -25.37 -17.13 -5.97
CA ASP A 443 -24.44 -16.23 -5.31
C ASP A 443 -23.71 -16.91 -4.15
N THR A 444 -23.94 -18.21 -3.95
CA THR A 444 -23.39 -19.02 -2.86
C THR A 444 -21.92 -19.38 -3.05
N THR A 445 -21.21 -19.58 -1.92
CA THR A 445 -19.81 -20.04 -1.90
C THR A 445 -19.61 -21.38 -2.61
N ALA A 446 -20.59 -22.27 -2.55
CA ALA A 446 -20.58 -23.54 -3.28
C ALA A 446 -20.39 -23.32 -4.79
N ARG A 447 -21.06 -22.32 -5.37
CA ARG A 447 -20.85 -21.97 -6.78
C ARG A 447 -19.49 -21.30 -7.00
N MET A 448 -19.06 -20.43 -6.09
CA MET A 448 -17.73 -19.80 -6.17
C MET A 448 -16.62 -20.85 -6.25
N LEU A 449 -16.65 -21.85 -5.36
CA LEU A 449 -15.73 -23.00 -5.36
C LEU A 449 -15.86 -23.83 -6.65
N ALA A 450 -17.08 -24.16 -7.07
CA ALA A 450 -17.30 -24.95 -8.29
C ALA A 450 -16.80 -24.26 -9.57
N LYS A 451 -16.72 -22.92 -9.56
CA LYS A 451 -16.17 -22.12 -10.65
C LYS A 451 -14.68 -21.77 -10.47
N GLY A 452 -14.05 -22.19 -9.38
CA GLY A 452 -12.65 -21.88 -9.08
C GLY A 452 -12.40 -20.40 -8.76
N ALA A 453 -13.44 -19.66 -8.38
CA ALA A 453 -13.35 -18.22 -8.07
C ALA A 453 -12.74 -17.95 -6.68
N ILE A 454 -12.84 -18.92 -5.76
CA ILE A 454 -12.19 -18.89 -4.45
C ILE A 454 -11.39 -20.19 -4.24
N HIS A 455 -10.41 -20.14 -3.34
CA HIS A 455 -9.49 -21.26 -3.08
C HIS A 455 -10.07 -22.27 -2.09
N ASP A 456 -10.75 -21.78 -1.06
CA ASP A 456 -11.38 -22.63 -0.06
C ASP A 456 -12.57 -21.93 0.60
N GLU A 457 -13.49 -22.72 1.14
CA GLU A 457 -14.57 -22.27 2.02
C GLU A 457 -14.14 -22.44 3.47
N VAL A 458 -14.13 -21.35 4.23
CA VAL A 458 -13.56 -21.29 5.58
C VAL A 458 -14.52 -20.58 6.51
N THR A 459 -15.03 -21.31 7.51
CA THR A 459 -15.89 -20.75 8.55
C THR A 459 -15.16 -19.72 9.40
N TRP A 460 -15.88 -18.68 9.82
CA TRP A 460 -15.34 -17.61 10.65
C TRP A 460 -14.64 -18.11 11.91
N GLN A 461 -15.21 -19.09 12.61
CA GLN A 461 -14.63 -19.61 13.85
C GLN A 461 -13.24 -20.21 13.64
N ASN A 462 -12.99 -20.82 12.48
CA ASN A 462 -11.73 -21.45 12.13
C ASN A 462 -10.80 -20.55 11.29
N SER A 463 -11.30 -19.42 10.78
CA SER A 463 -10.59 -18.48 9.90
C SER A 463 -9.22 -18.10 10.45
N ARG A 464 -9.13 -17.71 11.73
CA ARG A 464 -7.87 -17.36 12.41
C ARG A 464 -6.79 -18.43 12.29
N ASN A 465 -7.14 -19.70 12.50
CA ASN A 465 -6.18 -20.80 12.43
C ASN A 465 -5.82 -21.15 10.99
N TYR A 466 -6.81 -21.11 10.09
CA TYR A 466 -6.59 -21.36 8.67
C TYR A 466 -5.66 -20.31 8.05
N MET A 467 -5.96 -19.02 8.27
CA MET A 467 -5.15 -17.89 7.78
C MET A 467 -3.72 -17.95 8.33
N TYR A 468 -3.54 -18.27 9.62
CA TYR A 468 -2.19 -18.43 10.20
C TYR A 468 -1.39 -19.52 9.49
N ARG A 469 -2.02 -20.68 9.24
CA ARG A 469 -1.36 -21.80 8.53
C ARG A 469 -1.02 -21.43 7.10
N LEU A 470 -1.96 -20.77 6.41
CA LEU A 470 -1.76 -20.29 5.05
C LEU A 470 -0.58 -19.32 5.00
N PHE A 471 -0.56 -18.28 5.83
CA PHE A 471 0.59 -17.37 5.90
C PHE A 471 1.90 -18.07 6.25
N SER A 472 1.88 -19.02 7.18
CA SER A 472 3.10 -19.77 7.55
C SER A 472 3.69 -20.54 6.35
N VAL A 473 2.82 -21.16 5.54
CA VAL A 473 3.23 -21.89 4.33
C VAL A 473 3.69 -20.93 3.25
N GLU A 474 2.90 -19.90 2.96
CA GLU A 474 3.17 -18.97 1.87
C GLU A 474 4.40 -18.10 2.12
N LEU A 475 4.60 -17.62 3.35
CA LEU A 475 5.83 -16.91 3.72
C LEU A 475 7.07 -17.81 3.61
N ALA A 476 6.98 -19.09 3.96
CA ALA A 476 8.08 -20.03 3.79
C ALA A 476 8.42 -20.22 2.30
N LYS A 477 7.41 -20.46 1.45
CA LYS A 477 7.61 -20.57 -0.01
C LYS A 477 8.22 -19.31 -0.60
N MET A 478 7.70 -18.14 -0.24
CA MET A 478 8.23 -16.86 -0.74
C MET A 478 9.65 -16.59 -0.23
N SER A 479 9.98 -16.99 1.00
CA SER A 479 11.36 -16.91 1.51
C SER A 479 12.31 -17.78 0.69
N MET A 480 11.93 -19.03 0.40
CA MET A 480 12.69 -19.93 -0.46
C MET A 480 12.83 -19.40 -1.89
N ALA A 481 11.75 -18.86 -2.46
CA ALA A 481 11.76 -18.25 -3.78
C ALA A 481 12.75 -17.08 -3.85
N ARG A 482 12.77 -16.21 -2.84
CA ARG A 482 13.73 -15.09 -2.76
C ARG A 482 15.17 -15.60 -2.59
N GLN A 483 15.41 -16.61 -1.76
CA GLN A 483 16.74 -17.22 -1.62
C GLN A 483 17.24 -17.82 -2.94
N TYR A 484 16.36 -18.52 -3.67
CA TYR A 484 16.66 -19.04 -5.00
C TYR A 484 16.98 -17.93 -6.01
N LEU A 485 16.15 -16.87 -6.06
CA LEU A 485 16.39 -15.73 -6.95
C LEU A 485 17.74 -15.05 -6.69
N CYS A 486 18.09 -14.89 -5.41
CA CYS A 486 19.39 -14.40 -4.99
C CYS A 486 20.53 -15.36 -5.39
N ALA A 487 20.34 -16.67 -5.25
CA ALA A 487 21.32 -17.68 -5.67
C ALA A 487 21.61 -17.62 -7.18
N ILE A 488 20.59 -17.33 -8.00
CA ILE A 488 20.75 -17.11 -9.44
C ILE A 488 21.12 -15.66 -9.80
N GLY A 489 21.46 -14.81 -8.83
CA GLY A 489 22.09 -13.50 -9.04
C GLY A 489 21.18 -12.27 -9.01
N HIS A 490 19.92 -12.39 -8.61
CA HIS A 490 19.06 -11.22 -8.38
C HIS A 490 19.47 -10.49 -7.09
N GLN A 491 19.34 -9.15 -7.08
CA GLN A 491 19.57 -8.35 -5.87
C GLN A 491 18.34 -8.43 -4.96
N PRO A 492 18.48 -8.71 -3.64
CA PRO A 492 17.36 -8.89 -2.72
C PRO A 492 16.35 -7.74 -2.73
N ASP A 493 16.85 -6.50 -2.81
CA ASP A 493 16.06 -5.27 -2.71
C ASP A 493 15.39 -4.88 -4.05
N LYS A 494 15.68 -5.61 -5.14
CA LYS A 494 15.16 -5.33 -6.49
C LYS A 494 14.30 -6.45 -7.05
N ILE A 495 13.97 -7.46 -6.25
CA ILE A 495 13.06 -8.55 -6.66
C ILE A 495 11.67 -7.96 -6.87
N CYS A 496 11.25 -7.85 -8.14
CA CYS A 496 9.88 -7.45 -8.48
C CYS A 496 8.93 -8.66 -8.44
N ILE A 497 7.64 -8.42 -8.69
CA ILE A 497 6.64 -9.49 -8.68
C ILE A 497 6.87 -10.50 -9.82
N GLU A 498 7.35 -10.05 -10.98
CA GLU A 498 7.70 -10.91 -12.11
C GLU A 498 8.81 -11.90 -11.75
N ASP A 499 9.87 -11.41 -11.10
CA ASP A 499 10.96 -12.26 -10.59
C ASP A 499 10.44 -13.23 -9.53
N LEU A 500 9.64 -12.73 -8.58
CA LEU A 500 9.05 -13.54 -7.52
C LEU A 500 8.20 -14.68 -8.10
N ASN A 501 7.45 -14.44 -9.18
CA ASN A 501 6.68 -15.46 -9.87
C ASN A 501 7.55 -16.60 -10.43
N ILE A 502 8.75 -16.28 -10.94
CA ILE A 502 9.71 -17.29 -11.42
C ILE A 502 10.20 -18.14 -10.26
N GLY A 503 10.66 -17.50 -9.18
CA GLY A 503 11.14 -18.21 -8.00
C GLY A 503 10.05 -19.05 -7.34
N TYR A 504 8.82 -18.54 -7.27
CA TYR A 504 7.69 -19.25 -6.67
C TYR A 504 7.30 -20.47 -7.49
N LYS A 505 7.27 -20.39 -8.83
CA LYS A 505 7.05 -21.55 -9.72
C LYS A 505 8.11 -22.63 -9.51
N TRP A 506 9.38 -22.22 -9.37
CA TRP A 506 10.47 -23.14 -9.07
C TRP A 506 10.23 -23.87 -7.75
N VAL A 507 9.85 -23.15 -6.68
CA VAL A 507 9.56 -23.75 -5.37
C VAL A 507 8.38 -24.73 -5.45
N GLU A 508 7.28 -24.35 -6.09
CA GLU A 508 6.11 -25.23 -6.26
C GLU A 508 6.45 -26.53 -7.01
N GLN A 509 7.26 -26.44 -8.08
CA GLN A 509 7.71 -27.62 -8.81
C GLN A 509 8.54 -28.55 -7.92
N HIS A 510 9.49 -28.02 -7.17
CA HIS A 510 10.36 -28.84 -6.32
C HIS A 510 9.61 -29.43 -5.12
N LEU A 511 8.63 -28.71 -4.57
CA LEU A 511 7.73 -29.25 -3.55
C LEU A 511 6.88 -30.41 -4.11
N ALA A 512 6.40 -30.30 -5.36
CA ALA A 512 5.65 -31.35 -6.02
C ALA A 512 6.52 -32.61 -6.29
N GLU A 513 7.76 -32.42 -6.76
CA GLU A 513 8.74 -33.51 -6.96
C GLU A 513 9.09 -34.21 -5.65
N ALA A 514 9.25 -33.44 -4.56
CA ALA A 514 9.42 -33.94 -3.20
C ALA A 514 8.15 -34.55 -2.59
N LYS A 515 7.03 -34.59 -3.33
CA LYS A 515 5.70 -35.09 -2.90
C LYS A 515 5.16 -34.40 -1.64
N VAL A 516 5.50 -33.12 -1.44
CA VAL A 516 5.01 -32.31 -0.34
C VAL A 516 3.62 -31.78 -0.67
N ASN A 517 2.61 -32.21 0.08
CA ASN A 517 1.24 -31.74 -0.11
C ASN A 517 0.94 -30.52 0.77
N THR A 518 1.10 -29.33 0.20
CA THR A 518 0.84 -28.03 0.87
C THR A 518 -0.61 -27.88 1.34
N ARG A 519 -1.60 -28.40 0.60
CA ARG A 519 -3.01 -28.42 1.03
C ARG A 519 -3.24 -29.26 2.29
N ARG A 520 -2.52 -30.38 2.44
CA ARG A 520 -2.58 -31.18 3.69
C ARG A 520 -2.01 -30.39 4.88
N MET A 521 -1.03 -29.52 4.64
CA MET A 521 -0.43 -28.66 5.66
C MET A 521 -1.43 -27.63 6.21
N LEU A 522 -2.36 -27.12 5.39
CA LEU A 522 -3.43 -26.22 5.84
C LEU A 522 -4.39 -26.90 6.84
N ARG A 523 -4.50 -28.25 6.79
CA ARG A 523 -5.37 -29.04 7.67
C ARG A 523 -4.73 -29.45 9.01
N HIS A 524 -3.39 -29.51 9.12
CA HIS A 524 -2.66 -29.95 10.33
C HIS A 524 -1.86 -28.82 11.00
N ASN A 525 -1.39 -29.01 12.24
CA ASN A 525 -0.70 -27.97 13.03
C ASN A 525 0.73 -27.71 12.48
N PRO A 526 1.10 -26.46 12.13
CA PRO A 526 2.36 -26.15 11.43
C PRO A 526 3.62 -26.15 12.30
N ARG A 527 3.49 -26.23 13.65
CA ARG A 527 4.62 -26.08 14.60
C ARG A 527 5.77 -27.08 14.46
N ASN A 528 5.65 -28.13 13.64
CA ASN A 528 6.70 -29.15 13.47
C ASN A 528 7.41 -29.13 12.10
N TYR A 529 7.15 -28.16 11.20
CA TYR A 529 7.36 -28.42 9.77
C TYR A 529 8.29 -27.48 8.98
N ALA A 530 8.71 -26.33 9.53
CA ALA A 530 9.88 -25.62 8.97
C ALA A 530 11.16 -26.47 9.07
N GLU A 531 11.14 -27.48 9.94
CA GLU A 531 12.17 -28.52 10.11
C GLU A 531 11.86 -29.81 9.32
N SER A 532 10.80 -29.83 8.50
CA SER A 532 10.52 -31.01 7.69
C SER A 532 11.65 -31.26 6.70
N GLN A 533 12.11 -32.51 6.63
CA GLN A 533 13.27 -32.90 5.82
C GLN A 533 13.18 -32.40 4.37
N SER A 534 11.98 -32.29 3.80
CA SER A 534 11.76 -31.80 2.43
C SER A 534 12.05 -30.30 2.25
N PHE A 535 11.64 -29.43 3.19
CA PHE A 535 11.97 -28.00 3.10
C PHE A 535 13.47 -27.77 3.27
N LYS A 536 14.09 -28.50 4.21
CA LYS A 536 15.53 -28.47 4.44
C LYS A 536 16.32 -28.93 3.21
N ALA A 537 15.91 -30.02 2.56
CA ALA A 537 16.54 -30.53 1.35
C ALA A 537 16.50 -29.53 0.19
N ILE A 538 15.39 -28.79 0.02
CA ILE A 538 15.29 -27.76 -1.02
C ILE A 538 16.20 -26.56 -0.70
N ILE A 539 16.30 -26.15 0.57
CA ILE A 539 17.24 -25.09 0.99
C ILE A 539 18.69 -25.52 0.70
N GLU A 540 19.07 -26.74 1.05
CA GLU A 540 20.40 -27.30 0.75
C GLU A 540 20.69 -27.32 -0.76
N GLN A 541 19.68 -27.60 -1.59
CA GLN A 541 19.81 -27.55 -3.06
C GLN A 541 19.98 -26.10 -3.57
N ILE A 542 19.28 -25.13 -2.99
CA ILE A 542 19.45 -23.70 -3.32
C ILE A 542 20.89 -23.25 -3.00
N ASP A 543 21.40 -23.65 -1.82
CA ASP A 543 22.78 -23.35 -1.42
C ASP A 543 23.80 -24.00 -2.35
N LEU A 544 23.56 -25.24 -2.80
CA LEU A 544 24.40 -25.90 -3.78
C LEU A 544 24.45 -25.15 -5.12
N GLU A 545 23.31 -24.74 -5.66
CA GLU A 545 23.25 -23.97 -6.91
C GLU A 545 23.93 -22.60 -6.77
N ARG A 546 23.76 -21.94 -5.61
CA ARG A 546 24.47 -20.71 -5.28
C ARG A 546 25.99 -20.90 -5.31
N SER A 547 26.48 -21.94 -4.63
CA SER A 547 27.91 -22.28 -4.60
C SER A 547 28.44 -22.62 -5.99
N LYS A 548 27.68 -23.38 -6.78
CA LYS A 548 28.02 -23.73 -8.16
C LYS A 548 28.16 -22.48 -9.03
N LYS A 549 27.20 -21.55 -8.99
CA LYS A 549 27.26 -20.31 -9.76
C LYS A 549 28.41 -19.40 -9.33
N ALA A 550 28.66 -19.28 -8.03
CA ALA A 550 29.81 -18.54 -7.51
C ALA A 550 31.13 -19.12 -8.06
N LEU A 551 31.28 -20.45 -8.01
CA LEU A 551 32.42 -21.16 -8.59
C LEU A 551 32.54 -20.94 -10.09
N THR A 552 31.45 -21.05 -10.87
CA THR A 552 31.48 -20.77 -12.31
C THR A 552 31.94 -19.33 -12.60
N SER A 553 31.44 -18.33 -11.87
CA SER A 553 31.86 -16.93 -12.05
C SER A 553 33.33 -16.67 -11.72
N ILE A 554 33.90 -17.46 -10.79
CA ILE A 554 35.32 -17.41 -10.43
C ILE A 554 36.15 -18.11 -11.52
N LEU A 555 35.65 -19.25 -12.04
CA LEU A 555 36.25 -20.00 -13.14
C LEU A 555 36.16 -19.29 -14.50
N GLU A 556 35.33 -18.26 -14.64
CA GLU A 556 35.25 -17.39 -15.82
C GLU A 556 36.24 -16.21 -15.76
N LYS A 557 36.88 -15.95 -14.61
CA LYS A 557 37.94 -14.95 -14.44
C LYS A 557 39.32 -15.52 -14.84
N GLU A 558 40.36 -14.68 -14.88
CA GLU A 558 41.72 -14.96 -15.39
C GLU A 558 42.27 -16.37 -15.03
N ASP A 559 43.07 -16.98 -15.91
CA ASP A 559 43.56 -18.36 -15.78
C ASP A 559 44.37 -18.63 -14.49
N SER A 560 45.10 -17.63 -13.98
CA SER A 560 45.87 -17.74 -12.72
C SER A 560 44.98 -17.98 -11.49
N THR A 561 43.77 -17.41 -11.49
CA THR A 561 42.77 -17.61 -10.43
C THR A 561 42.20 -19.03 -10.43
N LYS A 562 42.08 -19.66 -11.61
CA LYS A 562 41.51 -21.01 -11.74
C LYS A 562 42.40 -22.07 -11.12
N GLU A 563 43.71 -22.01 -11.39
CA GLU A 563 44.68 -22.96 -10.85
C GLU A 563 44.79 -22.87 -9.32
N SER A 564 44.83 -21.64 -8.78
CA SER A 564 44.88 -21.40 -7.33
C SER A 564 43.64 -21.93 -6.61
N VAL A 565 42.45 -21.64 -7.13
CA VAL A 565 41.17 -22.08 -6.53
C VAL A 565 41.02 -23.60 -6.62
N MET A 566 41.38 -24.22 -7.74
CA MET A 566 41.37 -25.67 -7.87
C MET A 566 42.38 -26.34 -6.92
N GLY A 567 43.56 -25.74 -6.72
CA GLY A 567 44.56 -26.18 -5.76
C GLY A 567 44.05 -26.17 -4.31
N GLU A 568 43.40 -25.09 -3.88
CA GLU A 568 42.81 -24.98 -2.54
C GLU A 568 41.62 -25.94 -2.33
N ILE A 569 40.74 -26.08 -3.33
CA ILE A 569 39.60 -27.02 -3.25
C ILE A 569 40.10 -28.45 -3.13
N LEU A 570 41.11 -28.84 -3.93
CA LEU A 570 41.73 -30.15 -3.82
C LEU A 570 42.38 -30.32 -2.45
N ALA A 571 43.17 -29.36 -1.98
CA ALA A 571 43.84 -29.40 -0.67
C ALA A 571 42.89 -29.55 0.52
N ASN A 572 41.67 -29.00 0.43
CA ASN A 572 40.66 -29.06 1.49
C ASN A 572 39.60 -30.16 1.29
N SER A 573 39.60 -30.86 0.16
CA SER A 573 38.69 -31.99 -0.08
C SER A 573 39.10 -33.25 0.70
N THR A 574 38.12 -34.07 1.10
CA THR A 574 38.36 -35.39 1.71
C THR A 574 39.19 -36.29 0.77
N SER A 575 40.08 -37.12 1.32
CA SER A 575 41.00 -37.97 0.54
C SER A 575 40.30 -38.77 -0.56
N THR A 576 39.11 -39.29 -0.29
CA THR A 576 38.32 -40.10 -1.22
C THR A 576 37.83 -39.32 -2.45
N VAL A 577 37.42 -38.06 -2.28
CA VAL A 577 36.98 -37.18 -3.39
C VAL A 577 38.19 -36.74 -4.20
N ARG A 578 39.30 -36.41 -3.54
CA ARG A 578 40.56 -36.02 -4.17
C ARG A 578 41.12 -37.14 -5.04
N GLU A 579 41.19 -38.36 -4.51
CA GLU A 579 41.69 -39.53 -5.21
C GLU A 579 40.79 -39.88 -6.41
N SER A 580 39.48 -39.85 -6.24
CA SER A 580 38.54 -40.13 -7.32
C SER A 580 38.66 -39.12 -8.47
N PHE A 581 38.78 -37.82 -8.14
CA PHE A 581 38.96 -36.76 -9.12
C PHE A 581 40.30 -36.90 -9.86
N LEU A 582 41.41 -37.09 -9.14
CA LEU A 582 42.74 -37.28 -9.73
C LEU A 582 42.80 -38.54 -10.60
N LEU A 583 42.20 -39.65 -10.16
CA LEU A 583 42.10 -40.88 -10.96
C LEU A 583 41.30 -40.67 -12.25
N GLN A 584 40.24 -39.86 -12.21
CA GLN A 584 39.44 -39.55 -13.38
C GLN A 584 40.20 -38.65 -14.37
N GLN A 585 40.96 -37.66 -13.88
CA GLN A 585 41.84 -36.82 -14.70
C GLN A 585 43.01 -37.62 -15.30
N LEU A 586 43.67 -38.47 -14.49
CA LEU A 586 44.72 -39.38 -14.96
C LEU A 586 44.19 -40.31 -16.06
N LYS A 587 42.93 -40.78 -15.96
CA LYS A 587 42.29 -41.60 -17.01
C LYS A 587 42.01 -40.85 -18.32
N GLN A 588 42.03 -39.51 -18.33
CA GLN A 588 41.87 -38.71 -19.54
C GLN A 588 43.21 -38.35 -20.21
N LEU A 589 44.33 -38.45 -19.48
CA LEU A 589 45.66 -38.24 -20.02
C LEU A 589 46.10 -39.38 -20.95
N SER A 590 46.93 -39.06 -21.94
CA SER A 590 47.56 -40.05 -22.81
C SER A 590 48.52 -40.96 -22.01
N LEU A 591 48.85 -42.13 -22.56
CA LEU A 591 49.74 -43.09 -21.89
C LEU A 591 51.14 -42.51 -21.61
N SER A 592 51.66 -41.65 -22.50
CA SER A 592 52.94 -40.97 -22.31
C SER A 592 52.87 -39.92 -21.19
N ASP A 593 51.76 -39.19 -21.10
CA ASP A 593 51.62 -38.11 -20.10
C ASP A 593 51.42 -38.68 -18.70
N ARG A 594 50.74 -39.84 -18.57
CA ARG A 594 50.62 -40.56 -17.29
C ARG A 594 51.97 -41.04 -16.77
N GLN A 595 52.85 -41.50 -17.66
CA GLN A 595 54.17 -41.97 -17.28
C GLN A 595 55.05 -40.84 -16.77
N ASN A 596 55.01 -39.66 -17.41
CA ASN A 596 55.75 -38.49 -16.93
C ASN A 596 55.24 -37.99 -15.57
N TYR A 597 53.93 -38.06 -15.31
CA TYR A 597 53.33 -37.61 -14.05
C TYR A 597 53.56 -38.57 -12.86
N LEU A 598 53.87 -39.84 -13.11
CA LEU A 598 54.21 -40.82 -12.05
C LEU A 598 55.69 -40.79 -11.65
N VAL A 599 56.53 -40.16 -12.48
CA VAL A 599 57.97 -40.02 -12.24
C VAL A 599 58.29 -38.75 -11.44
N HIS A 600 57.41 -37.75 -11.47
CA HIS A 600 57.43 -36.55 -10.63
C HIS A 600 56.47 -36.69 -9.46
#